data_AF-A0A9N9JPP5-F1
#
_entry.id   AF-A0A9N9JPP5-F1
#
_cell.length_a   1.000
_cell.length_b   1.000
_cell.length_c   1.000
_cell.angle_alpha   90.00
_cell.angle_beta   90.00
_cell.angle_gamma   90.00
#
_symmetry.space_group_name_H-M   'P 1'
#
loop_
_entity.id
_entity.type
_entity.pdbx_description
1 polymer ?
#
loop_
_entity_poly.entity_id
_entity_poly.type
_entity_poly.pdbx_seq_one_letter_code
_entity_poly.pdbx_strand_id
1 'polypeptide(L)' 'KNGGICTTLFYGKAEEDPEEWIRDFRQYCEVSGLDPLADARTRVRIHGLFETCLKGNAKD' A
#
# COMPACT_ATOMS: atom_id res chain seq x y z
N LYS A 1 -19.42 -3.48 3.71
CA LYS A 1 -18.34 -2.81 4.44
C LYS A 1 -17.26 -3.85 4.69
N ASN A 2 -16.29 -3.96 3.78
CA ASN A 2 -15.23 -4.97 3.87
C ASN A 2 -14.06 -4.36 4.64
N GLY A 3 -13.76 -4.93 5.81
CA GLY A 3 -12.64 -4.54 6.65
C GLY A 3 -11.31 -5.09 6.13
N GLY A 4 -10.49 -4.19 5.59
CA GLY A 4 -9.06 -4.05 5.82
C GLY A 4 -8.17 -5.29 5.93
N ILE A 5 -7.90 -5.95 4.80
CA ILE A 5 -6.57 -6.52 4.49
C ILE A 5 -6.04 -5.65 3.34
N CYS A 6 -4.74 -5.35 3.27
CA CYS A 6 -4.10 -4.83 2.05
C CYS A 6 -4.33 -5.90 0.96
N THR A 7 -5.45 -5.81 0.23
CA THR A 7 -5.89 -6.86 -0.71
C THR A 7 -5.02 -6.92 -1.96
N THR A 8 -4.14 -5.95 -2.15
CA THR A 8 -3.31 -5.83 -3.32
C THR A 8 -1.86 -6.02 -2.90
N LEU A 9 -1.41 -7.27 -2.87
CA LEU A 9 0.02 -7.54 -2.96
C LEU A 9 0.47 -7.14 -4.36
N PHE A 10 1.64 -6.52 -4.49
CA PHE A 10 2.24 -6.18 -5.78
C PHE A 10 3.44 -7.08 -6.03
N TYR A 11 3.41 -7.88 -7.09
CA TYR A 11 4.48 -8.82 -7.42
C TYR A 11 5.48 -8.27 -8.44
N GLY A 12 5.15 -7.17 -9.12
CA GLY A 12 5.95 -6.58 -10.19
C GLY A 12 5.89 -7.40 -11.48
N LYS A 13 4.78 -8.06 -11.76
CA LYS A 13 4.54 -8.79 -13.02
C LYS A 13 4.15 -7.83 -14.13
N ALA A 14 4.39 -8.22 -15.38
CA ALA A 14 4.07 -7.40 -16.56
C ALA A 14 2.56 -7.08 -16.71
N GLU A 15 1.70 -7.89 -16.10
CA GLU A 15 0.24 -7.71 -16.09
C GLU A 15 -0.25 -6.79 -14.95
N GLU A 16 0.59 -6.47 -13.97
CA GLU A 16 0.25 -5.58 -12.87
C GLU A 16 0.58 -4.13 -13.25
N ASP A 17 -0.39 -3.23 -13.11
CA ASP A 17 -0.17 -1.81 -13.30
C ASP A 17 0.26 -1.16 -11.96
N PRO A 18 1.50 -0.63 -11.87
CA PRO A 18 1.96 0.03 -10.65
C PRO A 18 1.13 1.27 -10.31
N GLU A 19 0.56 1.99 -11.29
CA GLU A 19 -0.25 3.19 -11.00
C GLU A 19 -1.60 2.82 -10.37
N GLU A 20 -2.28 1.81 -10.92
CA GLU A 20 -3.49 1.23 -10.35
C GLU A 20 -3.24 0.74 -8.92
N TRP A 21 -2.14 0.02 -8.72
CA TRP A 21 -1.78 -0.49 -7.41
C TRP A 21 -1.50 0.62 -6.39
N ILE A 22 -0.75 1.66 -6.77
CA ILE A 22 -0.48 2.82 -5.91
C ILE A 22 -1.77 3.56 -5.56
N ARG A 23 -2.70 3.71 -6.51
CA ARG A 23 -4.02 4.33 -6.26
C ARG A 23 -4.80 3.56 -5.21
N ASP A 24 -4.86 2.23 -5.34
CA ASP A 24 -5.57 1.37 -4.41
C ASP A 24 -4.92 1.37 -3.02
N PHE A 25 -3.59 1.38 -2.96
CA PHE A 25 -2.85 1.52 -1.69
C PHE A 25 -3.13 2.86 -0.98
N ARG A 26 -3.20 3.96 -1.73
CA ARG A 26 -3.56 5.28 -1.19
C ARG A 26 -5.00 5.29 -0.65
N GLN A 27 -5.94 4.73 -1.41
CA GLN A 27 -7.33 4.60 -0.96
C GLN A 27 -7.42 3.76 0.32
N TYR A 28 -6.67 2.66 0.41
CA TYR A 28 -6.58 1.85 1.62
C TYR A 28 -6.07 2.65 2.82
N CYS A 29 -5.03 3.47 2.64
CA CYS A 29 -4.51 4.33 3.70
C CYS A 29 -5.58 5.33 4.17
N GLU A 30 -6.27 5.98 3.23
CA GLU A 30 -7.33 6.96 3.52
C GLU A 30 -8.48 6.33 4.33
N VAL A 31 -9.03 5.19 3.87
CA VAL A 31 -10.12 4.50 4.59
C VAL A 31 -9.68 3.94 5.95
N SER A 32 -8.38 3.71 6.13
CA SER A 32 -7.79 3.24 7.39
C SER A 32 -7.41 4.39 8.34
N GLY A 33 -7.66 5.65 7.95
CA GLY A 33 -7.29 6.84 8.73
C GLY A 33 -5.79 7.07 8.81
N LEU A 34 -5.02 6.54 7.85
CA LEU A 34 -3.57 6.72 7.76
C LEU A 34 -3.27 7.93 6.85
N ASP A 35 -3.28 9.12 7.44
CA ASP A 35 -2.92 10.35 6.75
C ASP A 35 -1.39 10.57 6.80
N PRO A 36 -0.68 10.55 5.65
CA PRO A 36 0.77 10.81 5.62
C PRO A 36 1.16 12.23 6.06
N LEU A 37 0.20 13.17 6.10
CA LEU A 37 0.42 14.54 6.57
C LEU A 37 0.21 14.70 8.08
N ALA A 38 -0.42 13.73 8.77
CA ALA A 38 -0.75 13.85 10.19
C ALA A 38 0.50 13.94 11.09
N ASP A 39 1.42 12.98 10.99
CA ASP A 39 2.63 12.95 11.82
C ASP A 39 3.71 11.98 11.28
N ALA A 40 4.92 12.06 11.83
CA ALA A 40 6.05 11.24 11.41
C ALA A 40 5.87 9.74 11.69
N ARG A 41 5.23 9.36 12.79
CA ARG A 41 4.95 7.95 13.12
C ARG A 41 3.96 7.35 12.13
N THR A 42 2.96 8.11 11.71
CA THR A 42 2.01 7.69 10.68
C THR A 42 2.71 7.47 9.33
N ARG A 43 3.65 8.34 8.93
CA ARG A 43 4.48 8.11 7.73
C ARG A 43 5.31 6.84 7.81
N VAL A 44 5.98 6.58 8.94
CA VAL A 44 6.74 5.34 9.15
C VAL A 44 5.82 4.11 9.05
N ARG A 45 4.61 4.20 9.59
CA ARG A 45 3.62 3.11 9.51
C ARG A 45 3.17 2.84 8.07
N ILE A 46 2.89 3.89 7.30
CA ILE A 46 2.51 3.77 5.88
C ILE A 46 3.66 3.15 5.08
N HIS A 47 4.91 3.57 5.32
CA HIS A 47 6.09 2.99 4.69
C HIS A 47 6.22 1.49 4.98
N GLY A 48 6.12 1.09 6.25
CA GLY A 48 6.19 -0.33 6.61
C GLY A 48 5.05 -1.14 5.98
N LEU A 49 3.84 -0.59 5.90
CA LEU A 49 2.72 -1.23 5.21
C LEU A 49 3.00 -1.41 3.71
N PHE A 50 3.52 -0.37 3.05
CA PHE A 50 3.92 -0.43 1.65
C PHE A 50 4.91 -1.57 1.40
N GLU A 51 5.99 -1.64 2.17
CA GLU A 51 7.01 -2.71 2.07
C GLU A 51 6.44 -4.11 2.30
N THR A 52 5.42 -4.25 3.16
CA THR A 52 4.78 -5.56 3.39
C THR A 52 3.92 -6.02 2.22
N CYS A 53 3.38 -5.08 1.43
CA CYS A 53 2.53 -5.37 0.27
C CYS A 53 3.36 -5.66 -1.00
N LEU A 54 4.63 -5.24 -1.08
CA LEU A 54 5.55 -5.66 -2.15
C LEU A 54 5.95 -7.14 -1.99
N LYS A 55 5.96 -7.91 -3.08
CA LYS A 55 6.33 -9.34 -3.15
C LYS A 55 7.11 -9.65 -4.42
N GLY A 56 7.76 -10.82 -4.46
CA GLY A 56 8.43 -11.31 -5.68
C GLY A 56 9.43 -10.30 -6.23
N ASN A 57 9.34 -10.01 -7.52
CA ASN A 57 10.22 -9.07 -8.22
C ASN A 57 10.06 -7.63 -7.72
N ALA A 58 8.90 -7.26 -7.17
CA ALA A 58 8.71 -5.92 -6.63
C ALA A 58 9.47 -5.64 -5.33
N LYS A 59 10.05 -6.68 -4.69
CA LYS A 59 10.92 -6.52 -3.52
C LYS A 59 12.41 -6.39 -3.86
N ASP A 60 12.80 -6.81 -5.07
CA ASP A 60 14.18 -6.76 -5.56
C ASP A 60 14.48 -5.37 -6.11
#